data_AF-A0A967JL87-F1
#
_entry.id   AF-A0A967JL87-F1
#
_cell.length_a   1.000
_cell.length_b   1.000
_cell.length_c   1.000
_cell.angle_alpha   90.00
_cell.angle_beta   90.00
_cell.angle_gamma   90.00
#
_symmetry.space_group_name_H-M   'P 1'
#
loop_
_entity.id
_entity.type
_entity.pdbx_description
1 polymer ?
#
loop_
_entity_poly.entity_id
_entity_poly.type
_entity_poly.pdbx_seq_one_letter_code
_entity_poly.pdbx_strand_id
1 'polypeptide(L)' 'MTLTAVPGVRVGHWTDPDGLTGVTVVVPPQPNVAAVEVRGAAPGTRETALLAPG' A
#
# COMPACT_ATOMS: atom_id res chain seq x y z
N MET A 1 -1.68 -10.37 15.78
CA MET A 1 -0.61 -10.61 14.78
C MET A 1 -0.58 -9.43 13.83
N THR A 2 0.59 -8.96 13.38
CA THR A 2 0.75 -7.79 12.49
C THR A 2 0.97 -8.22 11.04
N LEU A 3 0.88 -7.28 10.08
CA LEU A 3 1.16 -7.56 8.66
C LEU A 3 2.58 -8.11 8.44
N THR A 4 3.57 -7.61 9.20
CA THR A 4 4.97 -8.04 9.16
C THR A 4 5.21 -9.46 9.67
N ALA A 5 4.18 -10.13 10.20
CA ALA A 5 4.28 -11.54 10.54
C ALA A 5 4.31 -12.45 9.29
N VAL A 6 3.95 -11.92 8.11
CA VAL A 6 4.21 -12.57 6.82
C VAL A 6 5.70 -12.40 6.48
N PRO A 7 6.48 -13.48 6.33
CA PRO A 7 7.92 -13.39 6.06
C PRO A 7 8.23 -12.52 4.84
N GLY A 8 9.20 -11.61 4.99
CA GLY A 8 9.66 -10.72 3.92
C GLY A 8 8.83 -9.45 3.70
N VAL A 9 7.62 -9.34 4.30
CA VAL A 9 6.84 -8.09 4.25
C VAL A 9 7.42 -7.08 5.23
N ARG A 10 7.71 -5.87 4.74
CA ARG A 10 8.20 -4.73 5.54
C ARG A 10 7.18 -3.60 5.50
N VAL A 11 7.09 -2.83 6.59
CA VAL A 11 6.22 -1.64 6.69
C VAL A 11 7.04 -0.46 7.20
N GLY A 12 6.87 0.71 6.59
CA GLY A 12 7.51 1.96 7.00
C GLY A 12 6.47 3.06 7.16
N HIS A 13 6.69 3.93 8.15
CA HIS A 13 5.85 5.10 8.43
C HIS A 13 6.71 6.35 8.52
N TRP A 14 6.18 7.47 8.06
CA TRP A 14 6.70 8.80 8.34
C TRP A 14 5.53 9.73 8.67
N THR A 15 5.72 10.59 9.67
CA THR A 15 4.67 11.46 10.22
C THR A 15 5.23 12.87 10.40
N ASP A 16 4.50 13.86 9.91
CA ASP A 16 4.70 15.27 10.21
C ASP A 16 3.69 15.69 11.30
N PRO A 17 4.14 15.90 12.55
CA PRO A 17 3.24 16.24 13.65
C PRO A 17 2.68 17.66 13.54
N ASP A 18 3.38 18.59 12.89
CA ASP A 18 2.94 19.98 12.74
C ASP A 18 1.97 20.11 11.56
N GLY A 19 2.28 19.44 10.44
CA GLY A 19 1.44 19.40 9.25
C GLY A 19 0.23 18.46 9.34
N LEU A 20 0.13 17.67 10.42
CA LEU A 20 -0.91 16.65 10.64
C LEU A 20 -1.08 15.67 9.46
N THR A 21 0.05 15.27 8.87
CA THR A 21 0.08 14.42 7.67
C THR A 21 1.18 13.36 7.76
N GLY A 22 1.26 12.48 6.77
CA GLY A 22 2.27 11.43 6.74
C GLY A 22 2.10 10.45 5.59
N VAL A 23 2.90 9.39 5.62
CA VAL A 23 2.86 8.30 4.64
C VAL A 23 3.11 6.97 5.32
N THR A 24 2.41 5.94 4.84
CA THR A 24 2.68 4.54 5.19
C THR A 24 2.97 3.77 3.91
N VAL A 25 4.04 2.98 3.92
CA VAL A 25 4.44 2.14 2.80
C VAL A 25 4.50 0.68 3.24
N VAL A 26 3.90 -0.19 2.44
CA VAL A 26 4.04 -1.65 2.57
C VAL A 26 4.93 -2.15 1.45
N VAL A 27 5.99 -2.86 1.79
CA VAL A 27 6.97 -3.41 0.84
C VAL A 27 6.94 -4.94 0.91
N PRO A 28 6.28 -5.62 -0.04
CA PRO A 28 6.31 -7.09 -0.14
C PRO A 28 7.69 -7.60 -0.61
N PRO A 29 8.00 -8.89 -0.40
CA PRO A 29 9.20 -9.52 -0.97
C PRO A 29 9.14 -9.54 -2.50
N GLN A 30 10.28 -9.68 -3.19
CA GLN A 30 10.34 -9.80 -4.65
C GLN A 30 10.73 -11.23 -5.07
N PRO A 31 10.11 -11.81 -6.12
CA PRO A 31 8.94 -11.29 -6.85
C PRO A 31 7.64 -11.38 -6.01
N ASN A 32 6.63 -10.59 -6.36
CA ASN A 32 5.31 -10.65 -5.73
C ASN A 32 4.18 -10.45 -6.77
N VAL A 33 2.96 -10.82 -6.35
CA VAL A 33 1.72 -10.62 -7.10
C VAL A 33 0.88 -9.58 -6.35
N ALA A 34 0.23 -8.68 -7.08
CA ALA A 34 -0.64 -7.64 -6.52
C ALA A 34 -1.92 -7.47 -7.36
N ALA A 35 -3.01 -7.08 -6.69
CA ALA A 35 -4.30 -6.72 -7.29
C ALA A 35 -4.95 -5.61 -6.43
N VAL A 36 -5.94 -4.90 -6.97
CA VAL A 36 -6.63 -3.79 -6.27
C VAL A 36 -8.13 -3.76 -6.57
N GLU A 37 -8.92 -3.42 -5.55
CA GLU A 37 -10.36 -3.16 -5.65
C GLU A 37 -10.65 -1.75 -5.08
N VAL A 38 -11.36 -0.92 -5.84
CA VAL A 38 -11.73 0.44 -5.43
C VAL A 38 -13.26 0.53 -5.33
N ARG A 39 -13.78 0.73 -4.13
CA ARG A 39 -15.23 0.78 -3.86
C ARG A 39 -15.81 2.18 -3.69
N GLY A 40 -14.96 3.20 -3.54
CA GLY A 40 -15.39 4.58 -3.37
C GLY A 40 -15.74 5.26 -4.71
N ALA A 41 -16.71 6.17 -4.69
CA ALA A 41 -17.20 6.86 -5.90
C ALA A 41 -16.28 8.00 -6.40
N ALA A 42 -15.37 8.52 -5.58
CA ALA A 42 -14.42 9.58 -5.93
C ALA A 42 -13.00 9.26 -5.42
N PRO A 43 -12.32 8.25 -5.99
CA PRO A 43 -11.03 7.79 -5.50
C PRO A 43 -9.86 8.69 -5.93
N GLY A 44 -8.88 8.87 -5.03
CA GLY A 44 -7.57 9.42 -5.35
C GLY A 44 -6.54 8.29 -5.41
N THR A 45 -6.34 7.70 -6.59
CA THR A 45 -5.45 6.53 -6.77
C THR A 45 -4.44 6.77 -7.88
N ARG A 46 -3.33 6.03 -7.85
CA ARG A 46 -2.30 6.02 -8.89
C ARG A 46 -1.99 4.58 -9.31
N GLU A 47 -1.66 4.38 -10.59
CA GLU A 47 -1.16 3.11 -11.17
C GLU A 47 -2.09 1.88 -11.05
N THR A 48 -3.35 2.04 -10.63
CA THR A 48 -4.29 0.90 -10.44
C THR A 48 -4.57 0.14 -11.73
N ALA A 49 -4.47 0.79 -12.89
CA ALA A 49 -4.64 0.17 -14.20
C ALA A 49 -3.63 -0.97 -14.45
N LEU A 50 -2.41 -0.88 -13.92
CA LEU A 50 -1.38 -1.92 -14.05
C LEU A 50 -1.69 -3.19 -13.25
N LEU A 51 -2.67 -3.12 -12.34
CA LEU A 51 -3.08 -4.22 -11.47
C LEU A 51 -4.36 -4.92 -11.95
N ALA A 52 -4.91 -4.51 -13.09
CA ALA A 52 -6.04 -5.19 -13.71
C ALA A 52 -5.59 -6.59 -14.17
N PRO A 53 -6.31 -7.66 -13.80
CA PRO A 53 -6.09 -8.96 -14.43
C PRO A 53 -6.49 -8.88 -15.91
N GLY A 54 -5.63 -9.39 -16.78
CA GLY A 54 -5.93 -9.54 -18.21
C GLY A 54 -6.95 -10.63 -18.45
#